data_AF-A0A936QQA3-F1
#
_entry.id   AF-A0A936QQA3-F1
#
_cell.length_a   1.000
_cell.length_b   1.000
_cell.length_c   1.000
_cell.angle_alpha   90.00
_cell.angle_beta   90.00
_cell.angle_gamma   90.00
#
_symmetry.space_group_name_H-M   'P 1'
#
loop_
_entity.id
_entity.type
_entity.pdbx_description
1 polymer ?
#
loop_
_entity_poly.entity_id
_entity_poly.type
_entity_poly.pdbx_seq_one_letter_code
_entity_poly.pdbx_strand_id
1 'polypeptide(L)'
;MPPGKPVARKETLARFSVFSHEVLKDGTPKVDLFMPDPSHTVSVFRIDGLSNALIKKVNNTVDMARRKKLVNYGYCPVNAGSVMDNGFPLDPNDEPKHHVNIEGFGPDASTYRAKALLLSQIAGKLTDAHFK
;
A
#
# COMPACT_ATOMS: atom_id res chain seq x y z
N MET A 1 7.95 2.38 21.21
CA MET A 1 8.75 2.59 19.99
C MET A 1 8.68 4.07 19.64
N PRO A 2 9.78 4.73 19.23
CA PRO A 2 9.69 6.11 18.76
C PRO A 2 8.81 6.15 17.50
N PRO A 3 7.88 7.11 17.39
CA PRO A 3 7.06 7.26 16.19
C PRO A 3 7.96 7.48 14.97
N GLY A 4 7.65 6.84 13.85
CA GLY A 4 8.35 7.11 12.60
C GLY A 4 8.19 8.57 12.17
N LYS A 5 9.04 9.03 11.26
CA LYS A 5 8.95 10.41 10.75
C LYS A 5 7.56 10.66 10.15
N PRO A 6 6.87 11.77 10.50
CA PRO A 6 5.57 12.09 9.92
C PRO A 6 5.55 11.99 8.40
N VAL A 7 4.42 11.54 7.85
CA VAL A 7 4.21 11.44 6.40
C VAL A 7 3.79 12.80 5.87
N ALA A 8 4.59 13.40 5.00
CA ALA A 8 4.25 14.63 4.33
C ALA A 8 3.19 14.37 3.25
N ARG A 9 2.25 15.31 3.12
CA ARG A 9 1.11 15.21 2.19
C ARG A 9 1.51 15.03 0.72
N LYS A 10 2.69 15.52 0.33
CA LYS A 10 3.20 15.39 -1.04
C LYS A 10 3.79 14.01 -1.35
N GLU A 11 3.94 13.14 -0.36
CA GLU A 11 4.64 11.87 -0.53
C GLU A 11 3.85 10.86 -1.37
N THR A 12 4.58 10.08 -2.16
CA THR A 12 4.04 8.88 -2.81
C THR A 12 4.27 7.66 -1.94
N LEU A 13 3.18 6.96 -1.64
CA LEU A 13 3.16 5.69 -0.93
C LEU A 13 2.90 4.55 -1.91
N ALA A 14 3.47 3.38 -1.66
CA ALA A 14 3.32 2.19 -2.49
C ALA A 14 2.51 1.13 -1.76
N ARG A 15 1.37 0.74 -2.34
CA ARG A 15 0.69 -0.50 -1.98
C ARG A 15 1.16 -1.61 -2.91
N PHE A 16 2.04 -2.47 -2.42
CA PHE A 16 2.52 -3.61 -3.21
C PHE A 16 1.40 -4.62 -3.44
N SER A 17 1.23 -5.03 -4.70
CA SER A 17 0.33 -6.11 -5.08
C SER A 17 1.12 -7.40 -5.24
N VAL A 18 0.57 -8.48 -4.69
CA VAL A 18 1.19 -9.80 -4.61
C VAL A 18 0.48 -10.79 -5.53
N PHE A 19 -0.82 -10.59 -5.75
CA PHE A 19 -1.63 -11.49 -6.56
C PHE A 19 -2.18 -10.79 -7.81
N SER A 20 -2.18 -11.53 -8.91
CA SER A 20 -2.77 -11.05 -10.16
C SER A 20 -4.26 -10.77 -10.09
N HIS A 21 -4.98 -11.36 -9.13
CA HIS A 21 -6.40 -11.06 -8.93
C HIS A 21 -6.66 -9.75 -8.19
N GLU A 22 -5.66 -9.16 -7.52
CA GLU A 22 -5.80 -7.87 -6.79
C GLU A 22 -5.84 -6.66 -7.74
N VAL A 23 -5.55 -6.87 -9.01
CA VAL A 23 -5.48 -5.82 -10.04
C VAL A 23 -6.25 -6.28 -11.27
N LEU A 24 -6.84 -5.35 -12.00
CA LEU A 24 -7.43 -5.59 -13.31
C LEU A 24 -6.34 -5.72 -14.39
N LYS A 25 -6.70 -6.23 -15.57
CA LYS A 25 -5.76 -6.41 -16.69
C LYS A 25 -5.13 -5.10 -17.16
N ASP A 26 -5.79 -3.96 -16.92
CA ASP A 26 -5.34 -2.63 -17.30
C ASP A 26 -4.49 -1.93 -16.22
N GLY A 27 -4.13 -2.65 -15.15
CA GLY A 27 -3.36 -2.13 -14.02
C GLY A 27 -4.19 -1.46 -12.93
N THR A 28 -5.51 -1.34 -13.08
CA THR A 28 -6.35 -0.69 -12.06
C THR A 28 -6.46 -1.56 -10.82
N PRO A 29 -6.15 -1.06 -9.60
CA PRO A 29 -6.29 -1.85 -8.38
C PRO A 29 -7.74 -2.21 -8.10
N LYS A 30 -7.97 -3.42 -7.59
CA LYS A 30 -9.27 -3.82 -7.06
C LYS A 30 -9.36 -3.52 -5.57
N VAL A 31 -10.58 -3.51 -5.06
CA VAL A 31 -10.89 -3.36 -3.63
C VAL A 31 -10.09 -4.34 -2.77
N ASP A 32 -9.94 -5.59 -3.24
CA ASP A 32 -9.22 -6.66 -2.52
C ASP A 32 -7.78 -6.28 -2.16
N LEU A 33 -7.11 -5.46 -2.98
CA LEU A 33 -5.76 -4.96 -2.70
C LEU A 33 -5.70 -4.09 -1.43
N PHE A 34 -6.77 -3.36 -1.16
CA PHE A 34 -6.92 -2.40 -0.07
C PHE A 34 -7.81 -2.90 1.05
N MET A 35 -8.20 -4.18 1.05
CA MET A 35 -8.85 -4.77 2.21
C MET A 35 -7.87 -4.76 3.39
N PRO A 36 -8.31 -4.29 4.57
CA PRO A 36 -7.44 -4.22 5.73
C PRO A 36 -7.09 -5.62 6.23
N ASP A 37 -5.97 -5.71 6.92
CA ASP A 37 -5.53 -6.93 7.59
C ASP A 37 -6.30 -7.15 8.92
N PRO A 38 -6.01 -8.22 9.69
CA PRO A 38 -6.64 -8.46 10.99
C PRO A 38 -6.42 -7.36 12.04
N SER A 39 -5.44 -6.48 11.84
CA SER A 39 -5.20 -5.29 12.67
C SER A 39 -5.97 -4.06 12.18
N HIS A 40 -6.83 -4.23 11.17
CA HIS A 40 -7.68 -3.20 10.58
C HIS A 40 -6.90 -2.06 9.91
N THR A 41 -5.71 -2.36 9.39
CA THR A 41 -4.87 -1.41 8.67
C THR A 41 -4.51 -1.91 7.29
N VAL A 42 -4.07 -0.99 6.43
CA VAL A 42 -3.48 -1.31 5.13
C VAL A 42 -2.02 -0.85 5.12
N SER A 43 -1.12 -1.82 4.99
CA SER A 43 0.32 -1.55 4.85
C SER A 43 0.65 -0.91 3.50
N VAL A 44 1.35 0.22 3.55
CA VAL A 44 1.95 0.90 2.40
C VAL A 44 3.38 1.32 2.73
N PHE A 45 4.15 1.74 1.72
CA PHE A 45 5.56 2.08 1.88
C PHE A 45 5.92 3.41 1.24
N ARG A 46 6.71 4.24 1.92
CA ARG A 46 7.27 5.47 1.36
C ARG A 46 8.29 5.12 0.28
N ILE A 47 8.08 5.60 -0.94
CA ILE A 47 8.98 5.28 -2.07
C ILE A 47 9.72 6.50 -2.64
N ASP A 48 9.36 7.71 -2.22
CA ASP A 48 10.04 8.93 -2.65
C ASP A 48 11.53 8.90 -2.33
N GLY A 49 12.37 9.15 -3.34
CA GLY A 49 13.83 9.14 -3.21
C GLY A 49 14.45 7.76 -3.08
N LEU A 50 13.67 6.67 -3.10
CA LEU A 50 14.20 5.31 -3.16
C LEU A 50 14.65 4.97 -4.57
N SER A 51 15.82 4.34 -4.69
CA SER A 51 16.24 3.75 -5.94
C SER A 51 15.38 2.53 -6.27
N ASN A 52 15.30 2.19 -7.55
CA ASN A 52 14.64 0.98 -8.05
C ASN A 52 15.11 -0.29 -7.31
N ALA A 53 16.39 -0.37 -6.97
CA ALA A 53 16.96 -1.48 -6.20
C ALA A 53 16.39 -1.56 -4.77
N LEU A 54 16.15 -0.41 -4.12
CA LEU A 54 15.54 -0.36 -2.78
C LEU A 54 14.04 -0.69 -2.84
N ILE A 55 13.32 -0.18 -3.84
CA ILE A 55 11.91 -0.53 -4.06
C ILE A 55 11.75 -2.04 -4.27
N LYS A 56 12.65 -2.64 -5.06
CA LYS A 56 12.70 -4.10 -5.26
C LYS A 56 12.95 -4.86 -3.96
N LYS A 57 13.84 -4.36 -3.09
CA LYS A 57 14.08 -4.98 -1.77
C LYS A 57 12.83 -4.94 -0.90
N VAL A 58 12.13 -3.81 -0.84
CA VAL A 58 10.86 -3.69 -0.09
C VAL A 58 9.83 -4.70 -0.63
N ASN A 59 9.67 -4.77 -1.95
CA ASN A 59 8.76 -5.74 -2.57
C ASN A 59 9.09 -7.19 -2.18
N ASN A 60 10.38 -7.56 -2.24
CA ASN A 60 10.83 -8.90 -1.84
C ASN A 60 10.56 -9.18 -0.34
N THR A 61 10.70 -8.19 0.53
CA THR A 61 10.36 -8.34 1.96
C THR A 61 8.87 -8.61 2.15
N VAL A 62 8.01 -7.87 1.44
CA VAL A 62 6.55 -8.09 1.46
C VAL A 62 6.19 -9.49 0.96
N ASP A 63 6.87 -9.95 -0.08
CA ASP A 63 6.67 -11.30 -0.65
C ASP A 63 7.03 -12.42 0.34
N MET A 64 8.26 -12.37 0.87
CA MET A 64 8.75 -13.37 1.84
C MET A 64 7.83 -13.46 3.07
N ALA A 65 7.34 -12.32 3.56
CA ALA A 65 6.40 -12.28 4.67
C ALA A 65 5.08 -13.02 4.36
N ARG A 66 4.64 -13.00 3.10
CA ARG A 66 3.39 -13.64 2.65
C ARG A 66 3.57 -15.09 2.17
N ARG A 67 4.81 -15.61 2.15
CA ARG A 67 5.19 -17.01 1.82
C ARG A 67 4.59 -17.54 0.52
N LYS A 68 4.45 -16.70 -0.51
CA LYS A 68 3.84 -17.12 -1.79
C LYS A 68 4.79 -16.81 -2.93
N LYS A 69 4.72 -17.57 -4.02
CA LYS A 69 5.42 -17.19 -5.26
C LYS A 69 4.57 -16.12 -5.93
N LEU A 70 5.08 -14.88 -5.99
CA LEU A 70 4.45 -13.77 -6.70
C LEU A 70 4.15 -14.13 -8.16
N VAL A 71 2.94 -13.80 -8.61
CA VAL A 71 2.52 -13.92 -10.01
C VAL A 71 2.53 -12.55 -10.70
N ASN A 72 2.37 -11.45 -9.95
CA ASN A 72 2.50 -10.07 -10.45
C ASN A 72 3.44 -9.28 -9.56
N TYR A 73 4.42 -8.58 -10.15
CA TYR A 73 5.43 -7.80 -9.44
C TYR A 73 5.20 -6.30 -9.64
N GLY A 74 4.56 -5.65 -8.69
CA GLY A 74 4.37 -4.21 -8.77
C GLY A 74 3.75 -3.59 -7.55
N TYR A 75 3.56 -2.28 -7.63
CA TYR A 75 2.84 -1.52 -6.62
C TYR A 75 1.87 -0.56 -7.26
N CYS A 76 0.77 -0.29 -6.57
CA CYS A 76 -0.14 0.80 -6.92
C CYS A 76 0.29 2.02 -6.09
N PRO A 77 0.69 3.13 -6.71
CA PRO A 77 1.07 4.34 -6.00
C PRO A 77 -0.18 5.01 -5.41
N VAL A 78 -0.04 5.62 -4.24
CA VAL A 78 -1.09 6.34 -3.54
C VAL A 78 -0.50 7.64 -3.01
N ASN A 79 -1.13 8.78 -3.31
CA ASN A 79 -0.69 10.06 -2.77
C ASN A 79 -1.13 10.20 -1.30
N ALA A 80 -0.19 10.51 -0.40
CA ALA A 80 -0.46 10.63 1.03
C ALA A 80 -1.50 11.71 1.36
N GLY A 81 -1.47 12.85 0.67
CA GLY A 81 -2.44 13.93 0.80
C GLY A 81 -3.84 13.46 0.44
N SER A 82 -4.01 12.79 -0.71
CA SER A 82 -5.30 12.23 -1.11
C SER A 82 -5.86 11.23 -0.09
N VAL A 83 -5.01 10.42 0.55
CA VAL A 83 -5.42 9.48 1.60
C VAL A 83 -5.93 10.23 2.82
N MET A 84 -5.17 11.22 3.30
CA MET A 84 -5.58 12.05 4.43
C MET A 84 -6.88 12.83 4.14
N ASP A 85 -7.04 13.35 2.93
CA ASP A 85 -8.23 14.11 2.52
C ASP A 85 -9.50 13.25 2.45
N ASN A 86 -9.33 11.94 2.26
CA ASN A 86 -10.41 10.96 2.35
C ASN A 86 -10.61 10.40 3.78
N GLY A 87 -10.01 11.06 4.80
CA GLY A 87 -10.27 10.77 6.20
C GLY A 87 -9.51 9.55 6.76
N PHE A 88 -8.44 9.12 6.09
CA PHE A 88 -7.59 8.03 6.56
C PHE A 88 -6.37 8.58 7.32
N PRO A 89 -6.22 8.26 8.62
CA PRO A 89 -4.97 8.50 9.33
C PRO A 89 -3.83 7.68 8.74
N LEU A 90 -2.61 8.23 8.80
CA LEU A 90 -1.38 7.55 8.43
C LEU A 90 -0.49 7.40 9.66
N ASP A 91 -0.22 6.15 10.04
CA ASP A 91 0.71 5.81 11.12
C ASP A 91 2.05 5.35 10.52
N PRO A 92 3.11 6.20 10.54
CA PRO A 92 4.43 5.80 10.08
C PRO A 92 5.08 4.86 11.10
N ASN A 93 4.82 3.57 10.95
CA ASN A 93 5.55 2.52 11.62
C ASN A 93 6.70 2.06 10.71
N ASP A 94 7.93 2.55 10.93
CA ASP A 94 9.10 2.28 10.07
C ASP A 94 9.64 0.84 10.20
N GLU A 95 8.79 -0.11 10.61
CA GLU A 95 9.08 -1.54 10.74
C GLU A 95 8.07 -2.37 9.93
N PRO A 96 8.46 -2.95 8.78
CA PRO A 96 9.78 -2.85 8.14
C PRO A 96 10.07 -1.44 7.57
N LYS A 97 11.34 -1.14 7.31
CA LYS A 97 11.76 0.21 6.87
C LYS A 97 10.90 0.77 5.72
N HIS A 98 10.55 2.04 5.85
CA HIS A 98 9.65 2.82 5.00
C HIS A 98 8.16 2.50 5.14
N HIS A 99 7.77 1.62 6.06
CA HIS A 99 6.37 1.22 6.24
C HIS A 99 5.53 2.33 6.88
N VAL A 100 4.27 2.35 6.46
CA VAL A 100 3.22 3.23 6.93
C VAL A 100 1.93 2.41 6.94
N ASN A 101 1.17 2.50 8.01
CA ASN A 101 -0.19 1.99 8.08
C ASN A 101 -1.17 3.07 7.65
N ILE A 102 -2.06 2.72 6.72
CA ILE A 102 -3.32 3.43 6.53
C ILE A 102 -4.31 2.85 7.54
N GLU A 103 -4.89 3.70 8.38
CA GLU A 103 -5.78 3.28 9.46
C GLU A 103 -7.23 3.74 9.25
N GLY A 104 -8.08 3.48 10.24
CA GLY A 104 -9.41 4.06 10.31
C GLY A 104 -10.44 3.30 9.48
N PHE A 105 -10.32 1.99 9.29
CA PHE A 105 -11.29 1.22 8.50
C PHE A 105 -12.65 1.01 9.20
N GLY A 106 -12.79 1.37 10.49
CA GLY A 106 -14.02 1.23 11.26
C GLY A 106 -14.08 -0.09 12.04
N PRO A 107 -15.26 -0.52 12.52
CA PRO A 107 -15.40 -1.73 13.33
C PRO A 107 -15.92 -2.96 12.57
N ASP A 108 -16.46 -2.80 11.36
CA ASP A 108 -17.22 -3.85 10.67
C ASP A 108 -16.80 -4.05 9.21
N ALA A 109 -17.09 -5.26 8.70
CA ALA A 109 -16.69 -5.68 7.35
C ALA A 109 -17.30 -4.84 6.22
N SER A 110 -18.50 -4.27 6.41
CA SER A 110 -19.14 -3.44 5.40
C SER A 110 -18.42 -2.09 5.26
N THR A 111 -18.02 -1.50 6.38
CA THR A 111 -17.20 -0.29 6.43
C THR A 111 -15.81 -0.54 5.84
N TYR A 112 -15.24 -1.74 6.04
CA TYR A 112 -13.94 -2.11 5.44
C TYR A 112 -13.99 -2.08 3.93
N ARG A 113 -15.01 -2.72 3.35
CA ARG A 113 -15.17 -2.78 1.89
C ARG A 113 -15.38 -1.41 1.28
N ALA A 114 -16.20 -0.57 1.92
CA ALA A 114 -16.45 0.80 1.45
C ALA A 114 -15.17 1.66 1.49
N LYS A 115 -14.38 1.56 2.56
CA LYS A 115 -13.11 2.29 2.69
C LYS A 115 -12.01 1.76 1.77
N ALA A 116 -11.92 0.44 1.61
CA ALA A 116 -11.02 -0.18 0.65
C ALA A 116 -11.36 0.24 -0.80
N LEU A 117 -12.65 0.38 -1.12
CA LEU A 117 -13.11 0.89 -2.42
C LEU A 117 -12.60 2.31 -2.67
N LEU A 118 -12.77 3.22 -1.70
CA LEU A 118 -12.26 4.60 -1.79
C LEU A 118 -10.75 4.62 -2.06
N LEU A 119 -9.97 3.82 -1.32
CA LEU A 119 -8.53 3.72 -1.55
C LEU A 119 -8.19 3.20 -2.95
N SER A 120 -8.93 2.21 -3.46
CA SER A 120 -8.69 1.72 -4.83
C SER A 120 -9.02 2.77 -5.90
N GLN A 121 -9.97 3.67 -5.65
CA GLN A 121 -10.37 4.73 -6.57
C GLN A 121 -9.36 5.88 -6.63
N ILE A 122 -8.66 6.16 -5.53
CA ILE A 122 -7.65 7.23 -5.46
C ILE A 122 -6.22 6.74 -5.72
N ALA A 123 -6.02 5.42 -5.75
CA ALA A 123 -4.75 4.81 -6.09
C ALA A 123 -4.47 4.89 -7.59
N GLY A 124 -3.20 5.09 -7.95
CA GLY A 124 -2.73 4.95 -9.32
C GLY A 124 -2.68 3.50 -9.76
N LYS A 125 -2.47 3.32 -11.07
CA LYS A 125 -2.34 2.00 -11.69
C LYS A 125 -1.08 1.28 -11.23
N LEU A 126 -1.13 -0.04 -11.31
CA LEU A 126 -0.01 -0.93 -11.05
C LEU A 126 1.21 -0.46 -11.86
N THR A 127 2.25 -0.11 -11.14
CA THR A 127 3.58 0.17 -11.68
C THR A 127 4.42 -1.09 -11.53
N ASP A 128 4.94 -1.59 -12.64
CA ASP A 128 5.79 -2.77 -12.64
C ASP A 128 7.05 -2.50 -11.81
N ALA A 129 7.31 -3.37 -10.84
CA ALA A 129 8.57 -3.42 -10.11
C ALA A 129 9.58 -4.37 -10.79
N HIS A 130 9.30 -4.78 -12.04
CA HIS A 130 10.25 -5.43 -12.93
C HIS A 130 11.31 -4.41 -13.40
N PHE A 131 12.15 -4.00 -12.45
CA PHE A 131 13.37 -3.30 -12.76
C PHE A 131 14.30 -4.32 -13.44
N LYS A 132 14.43 -4.19 -14.77
CA LYS A 132 15.44 -4.89 -15.58
C LYS A 132 16.83 -4.57 -15.06
#